data_AF-A0A2W4MFW8-F1
#
_entry.id   AF-A0A2W4MFW8-F1
#
_cell.length_a   1.000
_cell.length_b   1.000
_cell.length_c   1.000
_cell.angle_alpha   90.00
_cell.angle_beta   90.00
_cell.angle_gamma   90.00
#
_symmetry.space_group_name_H-M   'P 1'
#
loop_
_entity.id
_entity.type
_entity.pdbx_description
1 polymer ?
#
loop_
_entity_poly.entity_id
_entity_poly.type
_entity_poly.pdbx_seq_one_letter_code
_entity_poly.pdbx_strand_id
1 'polypeptide(L)'
;MHVDLNLPRWWPITWLHVGAKERDRRVTGRSVSTGAQYTVAVCPGLRACEHITAFTNVRYPAGEAPRLPLPGCSSRRCTCKYVHHADRRRSARRSSASGLARDPWSGAERRKSPGRRATDRMRPD
;
A
#
# COMPACT_ATOMS: atom_id res chain seq x y z
N MET A 1 43.72 -0.69 -59.29
CA MET A 1 44.45 0.59 -59.41
C MET A 1 43.42 1.69 -59.60
N HIS A 2 43.61 2.80 -58.90
CA HIS A 2 42.71 3.96 -58.75
C HIS A 2 42.27 4.58 -60.08
N VAL A 3 41.02 5.03 -60.15
CA VAL A 3 40.61 6.45 -60.22
C VAL A 3 39.07 6.51 -60.05
N ASP A 4 38.50 7.03 -58.97
CA ASP A 4 38.42 8.42 -58.48
C ASP A 4 37.25 9.25 -59.06
N LEU A 5 36.38 9.63 -58.10
CA LEU A 5 35.78 10.94 -57.89
C LEU A 5 34.42 11.33 -58.54
N ASN A 6 33.62 11.89 -57.62
CA ASN A 6 32.76 13.06 -57.79
C ASN A 6 31.37 12.88 -58.41
N LEU A 7 30.37 12.72 -57.53
CA LEU A 7 29.11 13.42 -57.70
C LEU A 7 28.81 14.33 -56.49
N PRO A 8 28.15 15.49 -56.72
CA PRO A 8 28.51 16.75 -56.07
C PRO A 8 27.66 17.13 -54.84
N ARG A 9 28.27 17.96 -54.00
CA ARG A 9 27.70 18.67 -52.84
C ARG A 9 26.97 19.94 -53.28
N TRP A 10 25.63 19.93 -53.37
CA TRP A 10 24.74 21.12 -53.31
C TRP A 10 23.25 20.67 -53.42
N TRP A 11 22.51 20.55 -52.31
CA TRP A 11 21.51 21.51 -51.74
C TRP A 11 20.16 21.57 -52.49
N PRO A 12 19.03 21.97 -51.84
CA PRO A 12 18.46 21.62 -50.53
C PRO A 12 16.93 21.34 -50.67
N ILE A 13 16.19 21.14 -49.55
CA ILE A 13 14.80 21.59 -49.27
C ILE A 13 14.23 20.75 -48.11
N THR A 14 14.19 21.41 -46.96
CA THR A 14 13.30 21.24 -45.80
C THR A 14 12.29 20.08 -45.83
N TRP A 15 12.31 19.23 -44.80
CA TRP A 15 11.12 18.92 -44.00
C TRP A 15 11.56 18.47 -42.61
N LEU A 16 11.67 19.48 -41.75
CA LEU A 16 11.66 19.35 -40.31
C LEU A 16 10.32 18.70 -39.89
N HIS A 17 10.28 17.39 -39.66
CA HIS A 17 9.20 16.79 -38.86
C HIS A 17 9.69 16.66 -37.42
N VAL A 18 9.74 17.80 -36.72
CA VAL A 18 9.65 17.81 -35.26
C VAL A 18 8.23 17.34 -34.94
N GLY A 19 8.07 16.03 -34.81
CA GLY A 19 6.88 15.42 -34.26
C GLY A 19 6.78 15.83 -32.79
N ALA A 20 6.03 16.88 -32.52
CA ALA A 20 5.59 17.23 -31.19
C ALA A 20 4.83 16.04 -30.60
N LYS A 21 5.48 15.24 -29.74
CA LYS A 21 4.77 14.26 -28.93
C LYS A 21 3.93 15.02 -27.91
N GLU A 22 2.68 15.20 -28.33
CA GLU A 22 1.48 15.48 -27.58
C GLU A 22 1.63 15.02 -26.13
N ARG A 23 1.70 15.99 -25.22
CA ARG A 23 1.72 15.74 -23.78
C ARG A 23 0.30 15.36 -23.38
N ASP A 24 0.06 14.06 -23.33
CA ASP A 24 -1.15 13.45 -22.79
C ASP A 24 -1.32 13.91 -21.33
N ARG A 25 -2.03 15.02 -21.12
CA ARG A 25 -2.44 15.53 -19.82
C ARG A 25 -3.57 14.63 -19.31
N ARG A 26 -3.21 13.51 -18.68
CA ARG A 26 -4.19 12.67 -18.00
C ARG A 26 -4.40 13.11 -16.56
N VAL A 27 -5.55 13.75 -16.37
CA VAL A 27 -6.49 13.63 -15.25
C VAL A 27 -5.89 13.93 -13.87
N THR A 28 -6.07 15.17 -13.40
CA THR A 28 -6.13 15.47 -11.96
C THR A 28 -7.41 14.88 -11.37
N GLY A 29 -7.42 13.56 -11.23
CA GLY A 29 -8.35 12.88 -10.34
C GLY A 29 -7.96 13.27 -8.92
N ARG A 30 -8.89 13.87 -8.17
CA ARG A 30 -8.74 14.01 -6.73
C ARG A 30 -8.57 12.60 -6.18
N SER A 31 -7.34 12.23 -5.84
CA SER A 31 -7.07 10.97 -5.14
C SER A 31 -7.77 11.09 -3.80
N VAL A 32 -8.99 10.56 -3.71
CA VAL A 32 -9.63 10.29 -2.43
C VAL A 32 -8.70 9.28 -1.78
N SER A 33 -7.81 9.75 -0.92
CA SER A 33 -7.01 8.89 -0.07
C SER A 33 -7.99 8.27 0.91
N THR A 34 -8.72 7.25 0.48
CA THR A 34 -9.37 6.30 1.39
C THR A 34 -8.26 5.87 2.32
N GLY A 35 -8.27 6.40 3.55
CA GLY A 35 -7.14 6.30 4.46
C GLY A 35 -6.73 4.85 4.55
N ALA A 36 -5.60 4.50 3.92
CA ALA A 36 -5.15 3.13 3.89
C ALA A 36 -5.00 2.71 5.36
N GLN A 37 -5.71 1.66 5.76
CA GLN A 37 -5.61 1.13 7.12
C GLN A 37 -4.28 0.41 7.25
N TYR A 38 -3.20 1.17 7.42
CA TYR A 38 -1.87 0.64 7.68
C TYR A 38 -1.50 0.86 9.13
N THR A 39 -0.68 -0.06 9.63
CA THR A 39 -0.07 0.07 10.96
C THR A 39 1.38 0.46 10.78
N VAL A 40 1.94 1.15 11.77
CA VAL A 40 3.34 1.54 11.79
C VAL A 40 3.98 1.02 13.08
N ALA A 41 5.22 0.58 12.98
CA ALA A 41 6.06 0.25 14.14
C ALA A 41 7.23 1.24 14.18
N VAL A 42 7.68 1.59 15.38
CA VAL A 42 8.92 2.36 15.55
C VAL A 42 10.07 1.38 15.66
N CYS A 43 11.04 1.46 14.75
CA CYS A 43 12.20 0.58 14.74
C CYS A 43 13.48 1.36 15.07
N PRO A 44 14.40 0.77 15.85
CA PRO A 44 15.72 1.34 16.09
C PRO A 44 16.52 1.41 14.79
N GLY A 45 17.30 2.48 14.63
CA GLY A 45 18.34 2.55 13.60
C GLY A 45 19.74 2.41 14.21
N LEU A 46 20.78 2.73 13.45
CA LEU A 46 22.18 2.60 13.88
C LEU A 46 22.53 3.43 15.13
N ARG A 47 21.91 4.59 15.31
CA ARG A 47 22.04 5.48 16.47
C ARG A 47 20.67 5.63 17.15
N ALA A 48 20.11 4.51 17.59
CA ALA A 48 18.84 4.51 18.31
C ALA A 48 18.99 5.12 19.71
N CYS A 49 17.92 5.76 20.20
CA CYS A 49 17.84 6.19 21.59
C CYS A 49 17.43 5.04 22.51
N GLU A 50 17.84 5.07 23.78
CA GLU A 50 17.50 4.02 24.77
C GLU A 50 15.98 3.85 24.95
N HIS A 51 15.24 4.95 24.80
CA HIS A 51 13.79 4.98 24.93
C HIS A 51 13.08 4.11 23.89
N ILE A 52 13.74 3.75 22.77
CA ILE A 52 13.13 2.90 21.74
C ILE A 52 12.70 1.53 22.27
N THR A 53 13.39 1.02 23.30
CA THR A 53 13.14 -0.29 23.90
C THR A 53 11.69 -0.44 24.38
N ALA A 54 11.13 0.62 24.98
CA ALA A 54 9.74 0.66 25.43
C ALA A 54 8.70 0.62 24.29
N PHE A 55 9.11 0.96 23.07
CA PHE A 55 8.25 1.00 21.88
C PHE A 55 8.51 -0.17 20.92
N THR A 56 9.47 -1.05 21.24
CA THR A 56 9.74 -2.25 20.44
C THR A 56 8.55 -3.22 20.50
N ASN A 57 8.32 -3.95 19.41
CA ASN A 57 7.22 -4.91 19.25
C ASN A 57 5.78 -4.35 19.33
N VAL A 58 5.60 -3.03 19.44
CA VAL A 58 4.29 -2.38 19.39
C VAL A 58 3.99 -1.89 17.98
N ARG A 59 2.74 -2.10 17.54
CA ARG A 59 2.22 -1.55 16.29
C ARG A 59 1.15 -0.53 16.59
N TYR A 60 1.27 0.64 16.00
CA TYR A 60 0.33 1.73 16.12
C TYR A 60 -0.50 1.85 14.84
N PRO A 61 -1.79 2.17 14.93
CA PRO A 61 -2.49 2.81 13.83
C PRO A 61 -1.72 4.05 13.38
N ALA A 62 -1.69 4.32 12.07
CA ALA A 62 -0.93 5.46 11.53
C ALA A 62 -1.23 6.81 12.23
N GLY A 63 -2.47 7.01 12.69
CA GLY A 63 -2.89 8.23 13.38
C GLY A 63 -2.54 8.29 14.87
N GLU A 64 -2.18 7.18 15.49
CA GLU A 64 -1.90 7.07 16.94
C GLU A 64 -0.42 6.86 17.25
N ALA A 65 0.43 6.79 16.21
CA ALA A 65 1.85 6.57 16.39
C ALA A 65 2.51 7.76 17.11
N PRO A 66 3.39 7.51 18.11
CA PRO A 66 4.12 8.57 18.78
C PRO A 66 5.01 9.28 17.77
N ARG A 67 5.08 10.61 17.82
CA ARG A 67 5.93 11.41 16.90
C ARG A 67 7.40 11.07 17.13
N LEU A 68 8.16 11.00 16.04
CA LEU A 68 9.62 10.94 16.07
C LEU A 68 10.20 12.36 16.03
N PRO A 69 11.24 12.67 16.84
CA PRO A 69 11.91 11.81 17.83
C PRO A 69 11.03 11.47 19.03
N LEU A 70 11.23 10.27 19.60
CA LEU A 70 10.44 9.82 20.76
C LEU A 70 10.56 10.80 21.94
N PRO A 71 9.49 10.98 22.74
CA PRO A 71 9.58 11.77 23.96
C PRO A 71 10.65 11.18 24.89
N GLY A 72 11.56 12.02 25.37
CA GLY A 72 12.73 11.58 26.17
C GLY A 72 13.94 11.11 25.36
N CYS A 73 13.95 11.30 24.04
CA CYS A 73 15.11 10.95 23.21
C CYS A 73 16.39 11.71 23.63
N SER A 74 17.36 11.00 24.21
CA SER A 74 18.67 11.53 24.63
C SER A 74 19.69 11.66 23.50
N SER A 75 19.41 11.07 22.33
CA SER A 75 20.37 11.04 21.21
C SER A 75 20.32 12.32 20.37
N ARG A 76 21.50 12.96 20.19
CA ARG A 76 21.67 14.14 19.33
C ARG A 76 21.42 13.87 17.84
N ARG A 77 21.60 12.62 17.40
CA ARG A 77 21.40 12.19 16.00
C ARG A 77 20.66 10.85 15.98
N CYS A 78 19.42 10.87 16.47
CA CYS A 78 18.58 9.68 16.52
C CYS A 78 18.21 9.20 15.12
N THR A 79 18.38 7.90 14.86
CA THR A 79 18.05 7.27 13.58
C THR A 79 16.86 6.32 13.66
N CYS A 80 16.01 6.44 14.69
CA CYS A 80 14.77 5.68 14.77
C CYS A 80 13.85 6.03 13.59
N LYS A 81 13.12 5.03 13.09
CA LYS A 81 12.28 5.17 11.89
C LYS A 81 10.94 4.47 12.05
N TYR A 82 9.94 4.94 11.32
CA TYR A 82 8.69 4.19 11.16
C TYR A 82 8.87 3.12 10.09
N VAL A 83 8.37 1.93 10.40
CA VAL A 83 8.19 0.85 9.44
C VAL A 83 6.71 0.65 9.24
N HIS A 84 6.26 0.82 7.99
CA HIS A 84 4.86 0.60 7.63
C HIS A 84 4.61 -0.89 7.42
N HIS A 85 3.54 -1.37 8.04
CA HIS A 85 3.02 -2.71 7.85
C HIS A 85 1.70 -2.63 7.09
N ALA A 86 1.67 -3.30 5.94
CA ALA A 86 0.46 -3.44 5.14
C ALA A 86 -0.61 -4.23 5.90
N ASP A 87 -1.89 -3.95 5.60
CA ASP A 87 -2.97 -4.80 6.07
C ASP A 87 -2.75 -6.24 5.55
N ARG A 88 -2.68 -7.20 6.47
CA ARG A 88 -2.55 -8.63 6.17
C ARG A 88 -3.77 -9.21 5.45
N ARG A 89 -4.86 -8.45 5.26
CA ARG A 89 -6.07 -8.83 4.51
C ARG A 89 -5.95 -8.65 3.00
N ARG A 90 -4.73 -8.48 2.48
CA ARG A 90 -4.46 -8.29 1.04
C ARG A 90 -4.93 -9.46 0.16
N SER A 91 -4.98 -10.68 0.68
CA SER A 91 -5.52 -11.83 -0.04
C SER A 91 -7.03 -11.93 0.17
N ALA A 92 -7.77 -12.22 -0.91
CA ALA A 92 -9.20 -12.52 -0.83
C ALA A 92 -9.43 -13.66 0.17
N ARG A 93 -9.98 -13.34 1.34
CA ARG A 93 -10.23 -14.32 2.42
C ARG A 93 -11.38 -15.28 2.11
N ARG A 94 -12.20 -14.95 1.12
CA ARG A 94 -13.33 -15.77 0.67
C ARG A 94 -13.12 -16.01 -0.81
N SER A 95 -13.18 -17.27 -1.22
CA SER A 95 -13.08 -17.70 -2.62
C SER A 95 -14.16 -17.05 -3.52
N SER A 96 -15.19 -16.46 -2.92
CA SER A 96 -16.21 -15.64 -3.56
C SER A 96 -15.84 -14.14 -3.45
N ALA A 97 -14.79 -13.71 -4.15
CA ALA A 97 -14.55 -12.28 -4.38
C ALA A 97 -15.61 -11.69 -5.34
N SER A 98 -16.15 -12.54 -6.22
CA SER A 98 -17.42 -12.34 -6.90
C SER A 98 -18.52 -12.75 -5.93
N GLY A 99 -19.52 -11.91 -5.67
CA GLY A 99 -20.63 -12.18 -4.73
C GLY A 99 -21.55 -13.36 -5.08
N LEU A 100 -21.05 -14.34 -5.84
CA LEU A 100 -21.71 -15.61 -6.10
C LEU A 100 -21.70 -16.43 -4.81
N ALA A 101 -22.90 -16.88 -4.45
CA ALA A 101 -23.17 -17.61 -3.24
C ALA A 101 -22.18 -18.76 -3.06
N ARG A 102 -21.67 -18.92 -1.83
CA ARG A 102 -21.04 -20.18 -1.42
C ARG A 102 -22.07 -21.29 -1.64
N ASP A 103 -21.61 -22.48 -2.04
CA ASP A 103 -22.48 -23.66 -2.07
C ASP A 103 -23.29 -23.72 -0.78
N PRO A 104 -24.62 -23.87 -0.85
CA PRO A 104 -25.45 -24.01 0.33
C PRO A 104 -24.89 -25.14 1.19
N TRP A 105 -24.69 -24.87 2.48
CA TRP A 105 -24.29 -25.91 3.43
C TRP A 105 -25.33 -27.05 3.38
N SER A 106 -24.89 -28.24 3.00
CA SER A 106 -25.75 -29.42 2.80
C SER A 106 -25.89 -30.31 4.04
N GLY A 107 -25.26 -29.95 5.15
CA GLY A 107 -25.34 -30.70 6.40
C GLY A 107 -26.55 -30.31 7.26
N ALA A 108 -26.98 -31.23 8.12
CA ALA A 108 -27.97 -30.91 9.15
C ALA A 108 -27.44 -29.88 10.17
N GLU A 109 -28.33 -29.00 10.67
CA GLU A 109 -28.02 -28.10 11.77
C GLU A 109 -27.74 -28.92 13.04
N ARG A 110 -26.60 -28.64 13.70
CA ARG A 110 -26.14 -29.36 14.90
C ARG A 110 -26.21 -28.49 16.15
N ARG A 111 -26.53 -27.20 16.02
CA ARG A 111 -26.67 -26.30 17.15
C ARG A 111 -27.94 -26.63 17.94
N LYS A 112 -27.79 -26.76 19.26
CA LYS A 112 -28.92 -26.95 20.18
C LYS A 112 -29.63 -25.64 20.53
N SER A 113 -28.99 -24.50 20.28
CA SER A 113 -29.52 -23.18 20.58
C SER A 113 -29.25 -22.22 19.42
N PRO A 114 -30.19 -21.31 19.12
CA PRO A 114 -29.95 -20.19 18.23
C PRO A 114 -28.85 -19.30 18.81
N GLY A 115 -27.85 -19.01 17.99
CA GLY A 115 -26.79 -18.07 18.36
C GLY A 115 -25.71 -18.63 19.28
N ARG A 116 -24.85 -17.74 19.77
CA ARG A 116 -23.66 -18.07 20.57
C ARG A 116 -23.70 -17.42 21.95
N ARG A 117 -24.68 -16.57 22.23
CA ARG A 117 -24.75 -15.82 23.48
C ARG A 117 -25.78 -16.46 24.40
N ALA A 118 -25.50 -16.45 25.70
CA ALA A 118 -26.40 -16.98 26.72
C ALA A 118 -27.75 -16.25 26.76
N THR A 119 -27.80 -15.01 26.26
CA THR A 119 -29.00 -14.16 26.22
C THR A 119 -29.83 -14.35 24.95
N ASP A 120 -29.37 -15.16 23.99
CA ASP A 120 -30.10 -15.38 22.75
C ASP A 120 -31.39 -16.15 23.07
N ARG A 121 -32.54 -15.52 22.80
CA ARG A 121 -33.85 -16.14 23.04
C ARG A 121 -34.16 -17.12 21.93
N MET A 122 -34.73 -18.27 22.30
CA MET A 122 -35.33 -19.18 21.35
C MET A 122 -36.42 -18.43 20.57
N ARG A 123 -36.37 -18.48 19.24
CA ARG A 123 -37.52 -18.02 18.44
C ARG A 123 -38.65 -19.04 18.65
N PRO A 124 -39.87 -18.59 18.97
CA PRO A 124 -41.03 -19.47 18.95
C PRO A 124 -41.37 -19.86 17.49
N ASP A 125 -41.84 -21.10 17.32
CA ASP A 125 -42.26 -21.70 16.05
C ASP A 125 -43.57 -21.12 15.52
#